data_AF-A0A632UK79-F1
#
_entry.id   AF-A0A632UK79-F1
#
_cell.length_a   1.000
_cell.length_b   1.000
_cell.length_c   1.000
_cell.angle_alpha   90.00
_cell.angle_beta   90.00
_cell.angle_gamma   90.00
#
_symmetry.space_group_name_H-M   'P 1'
#
loop_
_entity.id
_entity.type
_entity.pdbx_description
1 polymer ?
#
loop_
_entity_poly.entity_id
_entity_poly.type
_entity_poly.pdbx_seq_one_letter_code
_entity_poly.pdbx_strand_id
1 'polypeptide(L)'
;SVQGQMENLAVDMGYTPGVLALFYKVAIGSGVAPLVIFMGVGAMTDFGPLLANPRTLLLGAAAQFGIFATVLGALTLNYFGLISFTLPQAAAIGIIGGADGPTAIYLSGKLAPELLGAIAVAAYSYMAL
;
A
#
# COMPACT_ATOMS: atom_id res chain seq x y z
N SER A 1 14.82 -7.25 15.72
CA SER A 1 15.39 -7.09 14.36
C SER A 1 16.66 -6.24 14.44
N VAL A 2 17.57 -6.36 13.48
CA VAL A 2 18.79 -5.52 13.40
C VAL A 2 18.43 -4.03 13.47
N GLN A 3 17.33 -3.64 12.84
CA GLN A 3 16.84 -2.25 12.84
C GLN A 3 16.47 -1.73 14.23
N GLY A 4 15.82 -2.55 15.08
CA GLY A 4 15.53 -2.16 16.47
C GLY A 4 16.78 -2.05 17.35
N GLN A 5 17.82 -2.85 17.07
CA GLN A 5 19.11 -2.73 17.78
C GLN A 5 19.84 -1.43 17.38
N MET A 6 19.79 -1.05 16.11
CA MET A 6 20.34 0.22 15.62
C MET A 6 19.60 1.44 16.18
N GLU A 7 18.27 1.35 16.31
CA GLU A 7 17.47 2.41 16.95
C GLU A 7 17.86 2.60 18.42
N ASN A 8 18.01 1.52 19.18
CA ASN A 8 18.42 1.61 20.58
C ASN A 8 19.83 2.19 20.72
N LEU A 9 20.77 1.75 19.89
CA LEU A 9 22.14 2.29 19.88
C LEU A 9 22.16 3.79 19.54
N ALA A 10 21.34 4.24 18.59
CA ALA A 10 21.23 5.66 18.26
C ALA A 10 20.68 6.48 19.44
N VAL A 11 19.70 5.95 20.17
CA VAL A 11 19.16 6.57 21.39
C VAL A 11 20.22 6.62 22.50
N ASP A 12 20.98 5.55 22.68
CA ASP A 12 22.10 5.49 23.65
C ASP A 12 23.20 6.51 23.30
N MET A 13 23.36 6.87 22.03
CA MET A 13 24.26 7.92 21.54
C MET A 13 23.67 9.35 21.66
N GLY A 14 22.46 9.50 22.20
CA GLY A 14 21.79 10.78 22.38
C GLY A 14 20.99 11.27 21.16
N TYR A 15 20.85 10.46 20.10
CA TYR A 15 19.98 10.78 18.98
C TYR A 15 18.52 10.46 19.30
N THR A 16 17.63 11.42 19.06
CA THR A 16 16.19 11.23 19.23
C THR A 16 15.50 10.98 17.88
N PRO A 17 14.50 10.09 17.82
CA PRO A 17 13.69 9.92 16.61
C PRO A 17 12.98 11.22 16.22
N GLY A 18 12.99 11.55 14.93
CA GLY A 18 12.20 12.66 14.40
C GLY A 18 10.69 12.44 14.60
N VAL A 19 9.93 13.53 14.71
CA VAL A 19 8.48 13.47 14.98
C VAL A 19 7.73 12.64 13.91
N LEU A 20 8.05 12.82 12.64
CA LEU A 20 7.45 12.03 11.55
C LEU A 20 7.82 10.53 11.62
N ALA A 21 9.02 10.20 12.10
CA ALA A 21 9.42 8.81 12.30
C ALA A 21 8.60 8.14 13.41
N LEU A 22 8.26 8.87 14.48
CA LEU A 22 7.37 8.40 15.52
C LEU A 22 5.95 8.16 15.00
N PHE A 23 5.39 9.11 14.22
CA PHE A 23 4.09 8.91 13.60
C PHE A 23 4.09 7.71 12.65
N TYR A 24 5.12 7.58 11.80
CA TYR A 24 5.23 6.44 10.92
C TYR A 24 5.26 5.12 11.71
N LYS A 25 6.12 5.02 12.73
CA LYS A 25 6.29 3.81 13.53
C LYS A 25 5.01 3.40 14.26
N VAL A 26 4.30 4.35 14.87
CA VAL A 26 3.09 4.07 15.66
C VAL A 26 1.85 3.89 14.77
N ALA A 27 1.67 4.71 13.75
CA ALA A 27 0.43 4.77 12.98
C ALA A 27 0.46 3.82 11.78
N ILE A 28 1.46 3.94 10.90
CA ILE A 28 1.51 3.23 9.61
C ILE A 28 2.27 1.91 9.72
N GLY A 29 3.45 1.91 10.33
CA GLY A 29 4.31 0.74 10.48
C GLY A 29 3.70 -0.36 11.37
N SER A 30 2.83 0.01 12.31
CA SER A 30 2.01 -0.94 13.07
C SER A 30 0.85 -1.53 12.27
N GLY A 31 0.49 -0.90 11.15
CA GLY A 31 -0.69 -1.22 10.34
C GLY A 31 -2.02 -0.68 10.89
N VAL A 32 -2.02 0.05 12.02
CA VAL A 32 -3.26 0.50 12.68
C VAL A 32 -3.97 1.58 11.86
N ALA A 33 -3.26 2.64 11.47
CA ALA A 33 -3.85 3.77 10.76
C ALA A 33 -4.55 3.41 9.44
N PRO A 34 -3.94 2.66 8.51
CA PRO A 34 -4.62 2.31 7.27
C PRO A 34 -5.87 1.45 7.51
N LEU A 35 -5.88 0.58 8.53
CA LEU A 35 -7.06 -0.22 8.87
C LEU A 35 -8.19 0.62 9.49
N VAL A 36 -7.86 1.60 10.33
CA VAL A 36 -8.84 2.54 10.89
C VAL A 36 -9.45 3.41 9.78
N ILE A 37 -8.64 3.89 8.84
CA ILE A 37 -9.14 4.64 7.68
C ILE A 37 -10.04 3.75 6.82
N PHE A 38 -9.64 2.51 6.56
CA PHE A 38 -10.43 1.55 5.79
C PHE A 38 -11.77 1.19 6.46
N MET A 39 -11.79 1.11 7.80
CA MET A 39 -13.04 0.99 8.57
C MET A 39 -13.97 2.19 8.32
N GLY A 40 -13.43 3.41 8.26
CA GLY A 40 -14.17 4.62 7.91
C GLY A 40 -14.76 4.57 6.50
N VAL A 41 -13.99 4.08 5.51
CA VAL A 41 -14.50 3.83 4.15
C VAL A 41 -15.69 2.87 4.17
N GLY A 42 -15.57 1.76 4.92
CA GLY A 42 -16.66 0.80 5.09
C GLY A 42 -17.91 1.41 5.73
N ALA A 43 -17.74 2.30 6.72
CA ALA A 43 -18.85 3.02 7.35
C ALA A 43 -19.54 4.04 6.42
N MET A 44 -18.84 4.53 5.40
CA MET A 44 -19.37 5.45 4.39
C MET A 44 -19.92 4.73 3.13
N THR A 45 -19.81 3.40 3.06
CA THR A 45 -20.19 2.61 1.87
C THR A 45 -21.66 2.18 1.96
N ASP A 46 -22.46 2.55 0.96
CA ASP A 46 -23.83 2.04 0.80
C ASP A 46 -23.84 0.74 -0.01
N PHE A 47 -24.42 -0.31 0.58
CA PHE A 47 -24.54 -1.63 -0.03
C PHE A 47 -25.86 -1.82 -0.80
N GLY A 48 -26.84 -0.93 -0.65
CA GLY A 48 -28.15 -1.03 -1.32
C GLY A 48 -28.05 -1.26 -2.84
N PRO A 49 -27.29 -0.44 -3.59
CA PRO A 49 -27.09 -0.64 -5.03
C PRO A 49 -26.41 -1.96 -5.39
N LEU A 50 -25.49 -2.43 -4.53
CA LEU A 50 -24.75 -3.68 -4.74
C LEU A 50 -25.65 -4.91 -4.55
N LEU A 51 -26.51 -4.90 -3.51
CA LEU A 51 -27.46 -5.97 -3.24
C LEU A 51 -28.60 -6.01 -4.25
N ALA A 52 -29.01 -4.85 -4.79
CA ALA A 52 -30.09 -4.76 -5.78
C ALA A 52 -29.76 -5.47 -7.10
N ASN A 53 -28.48 -5.49 -7.51
CA ASN A 53 -28.03 -6.27 -8.66
C ASN A 53 -26.69 -6.98 -8.37
N PRO A 54 -26.73 -8.19 -7.78
CA PRO A 54 -25.52 -8.91 -7.37
C PRO A 54 -24.58 -9.26 -8.53
N ARG A 55 -25.05 -9.25 -9.78
CA ARG A 55 -24.20 -9.49 -10.96
C ARG A 55 -23.12 -8.42 -11.12
N THR A 56 -23.31 -7.24 -10.54
CA THR A 56 -22.30 -6.17 -10.51
C THR A 56 -21.04 -6.55 -9.73
N LEU A 57 -21.12 -7.52 -8.81
CA LEU A 57 -19.93 -8.09 -8.13
C LEU A 57 -18.92 -8.69 -9.13
N LEU A 58 -19.40 -9.28 -10.24
CA LEU A 58 -18.52 -9.83 -11.27
C LEU A 58 -17.76 -8.75 -12.02
N LEU A 59 -18.34 -7.56 -12.18
CA LEU A 59 -17.62 -6.40 -12.75
C LEU A 59 -16.50 -5.96 -11.80
N GLY A 60 -16.75 -5.98 -10.48
CA GLY A 60 -15.74 -5.74 -9.47
C GLY A 60 -14.59 -6.76 -9.53
N ALA A 61 -14.89 -8.04 -9.74
CA ALA A 61 -13.87 -9.07 -9.90
C ALA A 61 -12.99 -8.83 -11.14
N ALA A 62 -13.60 -8.44 -12.26
CA ALA A 62 -12.85 -8.10 -13.48
C ALA A 62 -12.02 -6.81 -13.32
N ALA A 63 -12.51 -5.82 -12.56
CA ALA A 63 -11.78 -4.58 -12.30
C ALA A 63 -10.44 -4.83 -11.56
N GLN A 64 -10.36 -5.86 -10.72
CA GLN A 64 -9.11 -6.25 -10.03
C GLN A 64 -8.04 -6.84 -10.96
N PHE A 65 -8.36 -7.15 -12.22
CA PHE A 65 -7.38 -7.59 -13.20
C PHE A 65 -6.25 -6.56 -13.41
N GLY A 66 -6.57 -5.26 -13.22
CA GLY A 66 -5.58 -4.18 -13.28
C GLY A 66 -4.40 -4.41 -12.34
N ILE A 67 -4.64 -4.93 -11.13
CA ILE A 67 -3.58 -5.24 -10.17
C ILE A 67 -2.60 -6.27 -10.76
N PHE A 68 -3.13 -7.39 -11.25
CA PHE A 68 -2.30 -8.46 -11.78
C PHE A 68 -1.53 -8.02 -13.03
N ALA A 69 -2.18 -7.27 -13.93
CA ALA A 69 -1.54 -6.71 -15.10
C ALA A 69 -0.37 -5.78 -14.73
N THR A 70 -0.54 -4.94 -13.70
CA THR A 70 0.52 -4.06 -13.19
C THR A 70 1.67 -4.85 -12.55
N VAL A 71 1.39 -5.92 -11.80
CA VAL A 71 2.45 -6.81 -11.26
C VAL A 71 3.25 -7.47 -12.38
N LEU A 72 2.57 -8.02 -13.39
CA LEU A 72 3.20 -8.60 -14.58
C LEU A 72 4.05 -7.55 -15.33
N GLY A 73 3.54 -6.32 -15.44
CA GLY A 73 4.29 -5.17 -15.95
C GLY A 73 5.58 -4.90 -15.17
N ALA A 74 5.50 -4.81 -13.84
CA ALA A 74 6.68 -4.56 -13.01
C ALA A 74 7.72 -5.70 -13.11
N LEU A 75 7.26 -6.96 -13.12
CA LEU A 75 8.14 -8.11 -13.28
C LEU A 75 8.76 -8.20 -14.69
N THR A 76 8.02 -7.81 -15.74
CA THR A 76 8.57 -7.75 -17.09
C THR A 76 9.59 -6.63 -17.25
N LEU A 77 9.40 -5.46 -16.63
CA LEU A 77 10.44 -4.41 -16.58
C LEU A 77 11.72 -4.90 -15.91
N ASN A 78 11.60 -5.71 -14.85
CA ASN A 78 12.75 -6.36 -14.22
C ASN A 78 13.40 -7.40 -15.14
N TYR A 79 12.59 -8.21 -15.85
CA TYR A 79 13.10 -9.20 -16.82
C TYR A 79 13.88 -8.57 -17.97
N PHE A 80 13.41 -7.43 -18.50
CA PHE A 80 14.12 -6.67 -19.54
C PHE A 80 15.33 -5.88 -19.00
N GLY A 81 15.59 -5.91 -17.69
CA GLY A 81 16.75 -5.27 -17.08
C GLY A 81 16.70 -3.74 -17.05
N LEU A 82 15.52 -3.13 -17.25
CA LEU A 82 15.37 -1.67 -17.24
C LEU A 82 15.41 -1.11 -15.81
N ILE A 83 14.64 -1.73 -14.91
CA ILE A 83 14.55 -1.34 -13.50
C ILE A 83 14.35 -2.61 -12.68
N SER A 84 15.12 -2.74 -11.59
CA SER A 84 15.06 -3.94 -10.76
C SER A 84 13.90 -3.85 -9.78
N PHE A 85 12.97 -4.80 -9.90
CA PHE A 85 11.88 -4.98 -8.95
C PHE A 85 11.91 -6.40 -8.39
N THR A 86 12.01 -6.50 -7.07
CA THR A 86 11.76 -7.77 -6.38
C THR A 86 10.27 -8.11 -6.43
N LEU A 87 9.91 -9.39 -6.24
CA LEU A 87 8.51 -9.81 -6.23
C LEU A 87 7.66 -9.06 -5.18
N PRO A 88 8.12 -8.83 -3.92
CA PRO A 88 7.36 -8.05 -2.94
C PRO A 88 7.13 -6.60 -3.37
N GLN A 89 8.12 -5.98 -4.01
CA GLN A 89 8.01 -4.62 -4.54
C GLN A 89 7.04 -4.54 -5.72
N ALA A 90 7.14 -5.48 -6.67
CA ALA A 90 6.21 -5.59 -7.78
C ALA A 90 4.76 -5.79 -7.31
N ALA A 91 4.55 -6.64 -6.30
CA ALA A 91 3.25 -6.85 -5.66
C ALA A 91 2.71 -5.57 -5.00
N ALA A 92 3.56 -4.81 -4.30
CA ALA A 92 3.19 -3.53 -3.69
C ALA A 92 2.78 -2.48 -4.74
N ILE A 93 3.50 -2.40 -5.86
CA ILE A 93 3.18 -1.52 -7.00
C ILE A 93 1.85 -1.93 -7.65
N GLY A 94 1.60 -3.24 -7.76
CA GLY A 94 0.39 -3.79 -8.35
C GLY A 94 -0.90 -3.26 -7.72
N ILE A 95 -0.94 -3.12 -6.39
CA ILE A 95 -2.17 -2.71 -5.67
C ILE A 95 -2.68 -1.33 -6.09
N ILE A 96 -1.84 -0.47 -6.69
CA ILE A 96 -2.29 0.81 -7.27
C ILE A 96 -3.43 0.57 -8.28
N GLY A 97 -3.38 -0.52 -9.05
CA GLY A 97 -4.43 -0.89 -10.02
C GLY A 97 -5.77 -1.26 -9.40
N GLY A 98 -5.84 -1.42 -8.07
CA GLY A 98 -7.09 -1.64 -7.33
C GLY A 98 -7.84 -0.35 -6.98
N ALA A 99 -7.22 0.83 -7.20
CA ALA A 99 -7.77 2.15 -6.91
C ALA A 99 -8.30 2.31 -5.46
N ASP A 100 -7.62 1.67 -4.50
CA ASP A 100 -7.96 1.71 -3.08
C ASP A 100 -6.73 2.13 -2.25
N GLY A 101 -6.69 3.42 -1.89
CA GLY A 101 -5.55 4.06 -1.22
C GLY A 101 -5.18 3.44 0.14
N PRO A 102 -6.13 3.23 1.07
CA PRO A 102 -5.85 2.63 2.37
C PRO A 102 -5.24 1.21 2.29
N THR A 103 -5.72 0.35 1.40
CA THR A 103 -5.12 -0.99 1.20
C THR A 103 -3.78 -0.91 0.45
N ALA A 104 -3.61 0.01 -0.50
CA ALA A 104 -2.31 0.26 -1.13
C ALA A 104 -1.24 0.62 -0.09
N ILE A 105 -1.55 1.57 0.81
CA ILE A 105 -0.69 1.96 1.94
C ILE A 105 -0.41 0.77 2.87
N TYR A 106 -1.45 -0.01 3.20
CA TYR A 106 -1.31 -1.16 4.10
C TYR A 106 -0.37 -2.23 3.52
N LEU A 107 -0.58 -2.59 2.25
CA LEU A 107 0.17 -3.66 1.61
C LEU A 107 1.60 -3.23 1.29
N SER A 108 1.82 -2.00 0.79
CA SER A 108 3.18 -1.49 0.61
C SER A 108 3.91 -1.33 1.94
N GLY A 109 3.23 -0.90 3.00
CA GLY A 109 3.81 -0.81 4.35
C GLY A 109 4.27 -2.16 4.92
N LYS A 110 3.74 -3.29 4.42
CA LYS A 110 4.17 -4.64 4.81
C LYS A 110 5.14 -5.30 3.84
N LEU A 111 5.00 -5.09 2.54
CA LEU A 111 5.79 -5.79 1.52
C LEU A 111 7.00 -5.00 1.03
N ALA A 112 6.88 -3.67 0.90
CA ALA A 112 7.93 -2.79 0.40
C ALA A 112 7.84 -1.42 1.10
N PRO A 113 8.16 -1.33 2.41
CA PRO A 113 8.05 -0.10 3.19
C PRO A 113 8.84 1.07 2.59
N GLU A 114 9.95 0.77 1.91
CA GLU A 114 10.81 1.72 1.23
C GLU A 114 10.16 2.36 -0.02
N LEU A 115 9.16 1.69 -0.62
CA LEU A 115 8.42 2.20 -1.79
C LEU A 115 7.08 2.86 -1.42
N LEU A 116 6.69 2.83 -0.14
CA LEU A 116 5.40 3.35 0.33
C LEU A 116 5.13 4.78 -0.14
N GLY A 117 6.13 5.67 -0.08
CA GLY A 117 5.97 7.08 -0.46
C GLY A 117 5.54 7.24 -1.91
N ALA A 118 6.27 6.62 -2.84
CA ALA A 118 5.97 6.69 -4.27
C ALA A 118 4.64 6.01 -4.61
N ILE A 119 4.35 4.86 -3.99
CA ILE A 119 3.10 4.11 -4.19
C ILE A 119 1.89 4.93 -3.73
N ALA A 120 1.94 5.51 -2.52
CA ALA A 120 0.84 6.28 -1.97
C ALA A 120 0.55 7.55 -2.79
N VAL A 121 1.60 8.27 -3.21
CA VAL A 121 1.46 9.46 -4.07
C VAL A 121 0.82 9.09 -5.41
N ALA A 122 1.33 8.04 -6.07
CA ALA A 122 0.78 7.57 -7.34
C ALA A 122 -0.67 7.09 -7.20
N ALA A 123 -1.01 6.37 -6.13
CA ALA A 123 -2.35 5.86 -5.89
C ALA A 123 -3.38 7.00 -5.83
N TYR A 124 -3.21 7.97 -4.93
CA TYR A 124 -4.17 9.07 -4.81
C TYR A 124 -4.17 10.01 -6.02
N SER A 125 -3.01 10.20 -6.68
CA SER A 125 -2.96 10.99 -7.91
C SER A 125 -3.76 10.32 -9.03
N TYR A 126 -3.55 9.02 -9.28
CA TYR A 126 -4.22 8.31 -10.37
C TYR A 126 -5.70 8.02 -10.10
N MET A 127 -6.12 7.94 -8.83
CA MET A 127 -7.55 7.85 -8.49
C MET A 127 -8.33 9.13 -8.81
N ALA A 128 -7.65 10.27 -8.95
CA ALA A 128 -8.26 11.56 -9.23
C ALA A 128 -8.12 12.03 -10.70
N LEU A 129 -7.50 11.22 -11.57
CA LEU A 129 -7.38 11.45 -13.01
C LEU A 129 -8.55 10.80 -13.77
#